data_AF-X0RPH2-F1
#
_entry.id   AF-X0RPH2-F1
#
_cell.length_a   1.000
_cell.length_b   1.000
_cell.length_c   1.000
_cell.angle_alpha   90.00
_cell.angle_beta   90.00
_cell.angle_gamma   90.00
#
_symmetry.space_group_name_H-M   'P 1'
#
loop_
_entity.id
_entity.type
_entity.pdbx_description
1 polymer ?
#
loop_
_entity_poly.entity_id
_entity_poly.type
_entity_poly.pdbx_seq_one_letter_code
_entity_poly.pdbx_strand_id
1 'polypeptide(L)' 'MVNSERRPDMEDWKQRVVDEANQLYDRLQKLRGFLDGGPIDELSTDDHKDLTEQQVAMTQYLDILRRRIDKFETGNE' A
#
# COMPACT_ATOMS: atom_id res chain seq x y z
N MET A 1 2.76 13.17 7.80
CA MET A 1 1.29 13.22 7.86
C MET A 1 0.77 13.08 6.45
N VAL A 2 0.11 11.98 6.12
CA VAL A 2 -0.64 11.89 4.85
C VAL A 2 -2.03 12.44 5.16
N ASN A 3 -2.23 13.73 4.91
CA ASN A 3 -3.57 14.32 4.90
C ASN A 3 -4.22 13.92 3.58
N SER A 4 -4.95 12.80 3.58
CA SER A 4 -5.98 12.61 2.57
C SER A 4 -7.11 13.55 2.96
N GLU A 5 -7.28 14.65 2.23
CA GLU A 5 -8.40 15.57 2.43
C GLU A 5 -9.70 14.78 2.30
N ARG A 6 -10.46 14.69 3.40
CA ARG A 6 -11.73 13.97 3.45
C ARG A 6 -12.66 14.60 2.42
N ARG A 7 -13.04 13.84 1.39
CA ARG A 7 -14.03 14.29 0.42
C ARG A 7 -15.39 14.36 1.15
N PRO A 8 -16.06 15.53 1.23
CA PRO A 8 -17.30 15.70 1.98
C PRO A 8 -18.44 14.80 1.47
N ASP A 9 -18.36 14.38 0.20
CA ASP A 9 -19.39 13.57 -0.47
C ASP A 9 -19.05 12.07 -0.52
N MET A 10 -17.95 11.63 0.11
CA MET A 10 -17.54 10.22 0.11
C MET A 10 -18.01 9.52 1.38
N GLU A 11 -18.69 8.37 1.21
CA GLU A 11 -19.09 7.52 2.33
C GLU A 11 -17.87 7.12 3.19
N ASP A 12 -18.05 7.09 4.52
CA ASP A 12 -16.95 6.86 5.48
C ASP A 12 -16.13 5.60 5.20
N TRP A 13 -16.76 4.53 4.73
CA TRP A 13 -16.04 3.30 4.42
C TRP A 13 -15.24 3.41 3.11
N LYS A 14 -15.68 4.19 2.12
CA LYS A 14 -14.93 4.45 0.88
C LYS A 14 -13.69 5.27 1.19
N GLN A 15 -13.81 6.29 2.07
CA GLN A 15 -12.67 7.07 2.54
C GLN A 15 -11.66 6.21 3.31
N ARG A 16 -12.12 5.28 4.16
CA ARG A 16 -11.22 4.32 4.84
C ARG A 16 -10.41 3.47 3.87
N VAL A 17 -10.99 3.05 2.74
CA VAL A 17 -10.28 2.29 1.70
C VAL A 17 -9.21 3.14 1.02
N VAL A 18 -9.51 4.42 0.75
CA VAL A 18 -8.53 5.38 0.21
C VAL A 18 -7.38 5.60 1.20
N ASP A 19 -7.69 5.82 2.47
CA ASP A 19 -6.70 6.03 3.52
C ASP A 19 -5.80 4.81 3.69
N GLU A 20 -6.39 3.61 3.66
CA GLU A 20 -5.65 2.35 3.73
C GLU A 20 -4.71 2.17 2.53
N ALA A 21 -5.17 2.45 1.31
CA ALA A 21 -4.35 2.37 0.11
C ALA A 21 -3.14 3.32 0.20
N ASN A 22 -3.37 4.54 0.67
CA ASN A 22 -2.32 5.54 0.84
C ASN A 22 -1.28 5.12 1.90
N GLN A 23 -1.74 4.61 3.04
CA GLN A 23 -0.84 4.12 4.10
C GLN A 23 -0.05 2.89 3.64
N LEU A 24 -0.68 1.97 2.93
CA LEU A 24 -0.03 0.77 2.41
C LEU A 24 1.02 1.14 1.35
N TYR A 25 0.70 2.07 0.45
CA TYR A 25 1.63 2.55 -0.56
C TYR A 25 2.88 3.19 0.07
N ASP A 26 2.72 4.06 1.08
CA ASP A 26 3.85 4.66 1.81
C ASP A 26 4.74 3.59 2.47
N ARG A 27 4.15 2.57 3.11
CA ARG A 27 4.89 1.44 3.69
C ARG A 27 5.63 0.64 2.61
N LEU A 28 4.99 0.38 1.47
CA LEU A 28 5.58 -0.35 0.35
C LEU A 28 6.77 0.41 -0.25
N GLN A 29 6.69 1.74 -0.38
CA GLN A 29 7.82 2.54 -0.86
C GLN A 29 9.02 2.47 0.09
N LYS A 30 8.80 2.46 1.40
CA LYS A 30 9.88 2.32 2.40
C LYS A 30 10.52 0.93 2.35
N LEU A 31 9.69 -0.12 2.28
CA LEU A 31 10.19 -1.49 2.15
C LEU A 31 11.00 -1.67 0.88
N ARG A 32 10.51 -1.15 -0.25
CA ARG A 32 11.24 -1.16 -1.51
C ARG A 32 12.54 -0.38 -1.42
N GLY A 33 12.53 0.81 -0.83
CA GLY A 33 13.77 1.59 -0.63
C GLY A 33 14.80 0.85 0.23
N PHE A 34 14.35 0.11 1.24
CA PHE A 34 15.21 -0.75 2.04
C PHE A 34 15.76 -1.95 1.25
N LEU A 35 14.93 -2.60 0.42
CA LEU A 35 15.34 -3.73 -0.43
C LEU A 35 16.13 -3.31 -1.70
N ASP A 36 16.10 -2.04 -2.11
CA ASP A 36 16.85 -1.55 -3.26
C ASP A 36 18.19 -0.91 -2.86
N GLY A 37 18.36 -0.48 -1.60
CA GLY A 37 19.57 0.27 -1.19
C GLY A 37 19.88 0.30 0.31
N GLY A 38 19.20 -0.50 1.13
CA GLY A 38 19.54 -0.70 2.54
C GLY A 38 20.74 -1.64 2.74
N PRO A 39 21.18 -1.84 3.99
CA PRO A 39 22.23 -2.80 4.34
C PRO A 39 21.71 -4.25 4.25
N ILE A 40 21.25 -4.65 3.06
CA ILE A 40 20.70 -5.98 2.78
C ILE A 40 21.72 -7.07 3.05
N ASP A 41 23.00 -6.77 2.84
CA ASP A 41 24.11 -7.68 3.12
C ASP A 41 24.24 -8.04 4.61
N GLU A 42 23.60 -7.27 5.51
CA GLU A 42 23.54 -7.56 6.95
C GLU A 42 22.36 -8.47 7.32
N LEU A 43 21.41 -8.69 6.41
CA LEU A 43 20.27 -9.58 6.64
C LEU A 43 20.65 -11.03 6.42
N SER A 44 19.99 -11.91 7.19
CA SER A 44 20.01 -13.33 6.85
C SER A 44 19.26 -13.57 5.53
N THR A 45 19.61 -14.67 4.84
CA THR A 45 18.90 -15.09 3.63
C THR A 45 17.39 -15.25 3.86
N ASP A 46 17.01 -15.72 5.06
CA ASP A 46 15.61 -15.95 5.43
C ASP A 46 14.88 -14.61 5.62
N ASP A 47 15.48 -13.64 6.32
CA ASP A 47 14.89 -12.31 6.49
C ASP A 47 14.72 -11.58 5.14
N HIS A 48 15.71 -11.68 4.25
CA HIS A 48 15.62 -11.10 2.91
C HIS A 48 14.46 -11.73 2.11
N LYS A 49 14.32 -13.05 2.20
CA LYS A 49 13.23 -13.77 1.54
C LYS A 49 11.87 -13.34 2.09
N ASP A 50 11.72 -13.28 3.41
CA ASP A 50 10.47 -12.87 4.06
C ASP A 50 10.08 -11.43 3.71
N LEU A 51 11.04 -10.50 3.66
CA LEU A 51 10.80 -9.12 3.25
C LEU A 51 10.41 -9.01 1.77
N THR A 52 10.99 -9.84 0.91
CA THR A 52 10.62 -9.92 -0.51
C THR A 52 9.20 -10.45 -0.66
N GLU A 53 8.84 -11.52 0.05
CA GLU A 53 7.47 -12.06 0.06
C GLU A 53 6.47 -11.04 0.62
N GLN A 54 6.84 -10.32 1.67
CA GLN A 54 6.05 -9.22 2.22
C GLN A 54 5.81 -8.11 1.18
N GLN A 55 6.83 -7.71 0.41
CA GLN A 55 6.69 -6.72 -0.66
C GLN A 55 5.69 -7.18 -1.72
N VAL A 56 5.75 -8.46 -2.12
CA VAL A 56 4.81 -9.04 -3.10
C VAL A 56 3.38 -8.99 -2.57
N ALA A 57 3.15 -9.47 -1.33
CA ALA A 57 1.82 -9.49 -0.73
C ALA A 57 1.23 -8.08 -0.56
N MET A 58 2.04 -7.12 -0.11
CA MET A 58 1.63 -5.72 0.01
C MET A 58 1.28 -5.09 -1.33
N THR A 59 2.02 -5.42 -2.40
CA THR A 59 1.73 -4.96 -3.76
C THR A 59 0.38 -5.49 -4.25
N GLN A 60 0.15 -6.79 -4.10
CA GLN A 60 -1.12 -7.42 -4.48
C GLN A 60 -2.31 -6.83 -3.70
N TYR A 61 -2.11 -6.57 -2.40
CA TYR A 61 -3.16 -5.95 -1.60
C TYR A 61 -3.44 -4.51 -2.02
N LEU A 62 -2.42 -3.73 -2.33
CA LEU A 62 -2.58 -2.38 -2.85
C LEU A 62 -3.35 -2.37 -4.18
N ASP A 63 -3.09 -3.32 -5.07
CA ASP A 63 -3.82 -3.45 -6.33
C ASP A 63 -5.31 -3.75 -6.10
N ILE A 64 -5.66 -4.55 -5.09
CA ILE A 64 -7.06 -4.77 -4.69
C ILE A 64 -7.69 -3.46 -4.24
N LEU A 65 -7.01 -2.70 -3.38
CA LEU A 65 -7.53 -1.42 -2.87
C LEU A 65 -7.72 -0.40 -4.00
N ARG A 66 -6.77 -0.30 -4.93
CA ARG A 66 -6.87 0.56 -6.12
C ARG A 66 -8.06 0.19 -6.99
N ARG A 67 -8.25 -1.09 -7.30
CA ARG A 67 -9.44 -1.56 -8.05
C ARG A 67 -10.75 -1.24 -7.34
N ARG A 68 -10.78 -1.23 -6.00
CA ARG A 68 -11.98 -0.80 -5.25
C ARG A 68 -12.19 0.70 -5.38
N ILE A 69 -11.12 1.50 -5.28
CA ILE A 69 -11.18 2.95 -5.44
C ILE A 69 -11.66 3.34 -6.84
N ASP A 70 -11.16 2.67 -7.89
CA ASP A 70 -11.58 2.92 -9.28
C ASP A 70 -13.08 2.68 -9.48
N LYS A 71 -13.67 1.73 -8.75
CA LYS A 71 -15.13 1.49 -8.79
C LYS A 71 -15.93 2.64 -8.16
N PHE A 72 -15.40 3.29 -7.12
CA PHE A 72 -16.04 4.45 -6.51
C PHE A 72 -16.15 5.61 -7.50
N GLU A 73 -15.16 5.77 -8.38
CA GLU A 73 -15.08 6.88 -9.33
C GLU A 73 -15.83 6.62 -10.64
N THR A 74 -15.95 5.34 -11.03
CA THR A 74 -16.64 4.93 -12.28
C THR A 74 -18.13 4.64 -12.11
N GLY A 75 -18.66 4.65 -10.88
CA GLY A 75 -20.08 4.37 -10.59
C GLY A 75 -20.50 2.91 -10.82
N ASN A 76 -19.53 2.02 -11.08
CA ASN A 76 -19.74 0.58 -11.21
C ASN A 76 -19.57 -0.10 -9.84
N GLU A 77 -20.51 0.17 -8.93
CA GLU A 77 -20.62 -0.49 -7.62
C GLU A 77 -21.42 -1.78 -7.67
#